data_AF-A0A7S2MBJ4-F1
#
_entry.id   AF-A0A7S2MBJ4-F1
#
_cell.length_a   1.000
_cell.length_b   1.000
_cell.length_c   1.000
_cell.angle_alpha   90.00
_cell.angle_beta   90.00
_cell.angle_gamma   90.00
#
_symmetry.space_group_name_H-M   'P 1'
#
loop_
_entity.id
_entity.type
_entity.pdbx_description
1 polymer ?
#
loop_
_entity_poly.entity_id
_entity_poly.type
_entity_poly.pdbx_seq_one_letter_code
_entity_poly.pdbx_strand_id
1 'polypeptide(L)'
;NNMDKVIAFERGDLLFVFNFHPCNSYTDYQIGLSWNEPMLCVLDSDEGRFGGHCRLEHGHANAFAPLHGVDGRPHSVKMYLPSRTMQVLVKEKLVQDGVKVYVGEDFLAGHGLKSFSGLTVQRQVWKDGKQVLLPAEPLPATGCLRAQDDCNVAFKLAGPDAEELACVASKDGLFRVFFPGEYTICGLGYIGVGAPADLPATIPVGDS
;
A
#
# COMPACT_ATOMS: atom_id res chain seq x y z
N ASN A 1 -27.09 3.41 -13.15
CA ASN A 1 -26.67 4.80 -13.40
C ASN A 1 -25.78 4.88 -14.66
N ASN A 2 -26.33 4.66 -15.86
CA ASN A 2 -25.52 4.40 -17.08
C ASN A 2 -24.93 5.67 -17.74
N MET A 3 -25.32 6.86 -17.28
CA MET A 3 -24.86 8.15 -17.83
C MET A 3 -23.51 8.57 -17.24
N ASP A 4 -23.31 8.40 -15.94
CA ASP A 4 -22.12 8.89 -15.23
C ASP A 4 -20.84 8.13 -15.57
N LYS A 5 -20.95 6.93 -16.15
CA LYS A 5 -19.81 6.05 -16.47
C LYS A 5 -18.96 5.74 -15.22
N VAL A 6 -19.59 5.72 -14.05
CA VAL A 6 -18.98 5.33 -12.78
C VAL A 6 -19.28 3.86 -12.50
N ILE A 7 -18.26 3.11 -12.11
CA ILE A 7 -18.37 1.71 -11.66
C ILE A 7 -17.77 1.64 -10.26
N ALA A 8 -18.53 1.10 -9.31
CA ALA A 8 -18.05 0.83 -7.96
C ALA A 8 -18.38 -0.60 -7.54
N PHE A 9 -17.46 -1.27 -6.86
CA PHE A 9 -17.67 -2.60 -6.31
C PHE A 9 -16.74 -2.89 -5.13
N GLU A 10 -17.14 -3.85 -4.30
CA GLU A 10 -16.34 -4.33 -3.17
C GLU A 10 -15.67 -5.67 -3.52
N ARG A 11 -14.44 -5.87 -3.05
CA ARG A 11 -13.75 -7.16 -3.09
C ARG A 11 -12.84 -7.31 -1.87
N GLY A 12 -13.13 -8.28 -1.01
CA GLY A 12 -12.46 -8.38 0.30
C GLY A 12 -12.81 -7.15 1.15
N ASP A 13 -11.81 -6.54 1.76
CA ASP A 13 -11.95 -5.29 2.54
C ASP A 13 -11.81 -4.01 1.69
N LEU A 14 -11.75 -4.14 0.36
CA LEU A 14 -11.48 -3.04 -0.56
C LEU A 14 -12.76 -2.59 -1.28
N LEU A 15 -12.94 -1.27 -1.38
CA LEU A 15 -13.89 -0.61 -2.27
C LEU A 15 -13.14 -0.05 -3.47
N PHE A 16 -13.49 -0.51 -4.68
CA PHE A 16 -12.95 -0.01 -5.93
C PHE A 16 -13.94 0.96 -6.56
N VAL A 17 -13.47 2.13 -6.98
CA VAL A 17 -14.29 3.14 -7.65
C VAL A 17 -13.57 3.64 -8.90
N PHE A 18 -14.23 3.53 -10.05
CA PHE A 18 -13.73 3.95 -11.35
C PHE A 18 -14.64 5.03 -11.92
N ASN A 19 -14.07 6.14 -12.37
CA ASN A 19 -14.76 7.12 -13.21
C ASN A 19 -14.24 7.00 -14.64
N PHE A 20 -14.99 6.32 -15.51
CA PHE A 20 -14.67 6.19 -16.93
C PHE A 20 -15.20 7.34 -17.79
N HIS A 21 -15.83 8.36 -17.20
CA HIS A 21 -16.33 9.47 -17.99
C HIS A 21 -15.15 10.21 -18.65
N PRO A 22 -15.18 10.47 -19.97
CA PRO A 22 -14.04 11.06 -20.68
C PRO A 22 -13.70 12.47 -20.21
N CYS A 23 -14.72 13.26 -19.86
CA CYS A 23 -14.57 14.69 -19.52
C CYS A 23 -15.08 15.09 -18.13
N ASN A 24 -16.04 14.38 -17.52
CA ASN A 24 -16.73 14.85 -16.33
C ASN A 24 -16.04 14.34 -15.07
N SER A 25 -15.75 15.28 -14.18
CA SER A 25 -15.38 15.00 -12.80
C SER A 25 -16.59 15.25 -11.91
N TYR A 26 -16.70 14.50 -10.82
CA TYR A 26 -17.82 14.59 -9.89
C TYR A 26 -17.32 14.94 -8.49
N THR A 27 -17.84 16.01 -7.90
CA THR A 27 -17.61 16.38 -6.50
C THR A 27 -18.71 15.80 -5.62
N ASP A 28 -18.37 15.44 -4.38
CA ASP A 28 -19.31 14.88 -3.40
C ASP A 28 -20.13 13.67 -3.92
N TYR A 29 -19.54 12.89 -4.82
CA TYR A 29 -20.21 11.72 -5.40
C TYR A 29 -20.32 10.63 -4.35
N GLN A 30 -21.55 10.18 -4.09
CA GLN A 30 -21.85 9.25 -3.02
C GLN A 30 -21.81 7.81 -3.54
N ILE A 31 -20.97 6.97 -2.94
CA ILE A 31 -20.78 5.56 -3.29
C ILE A 31 -21.25 4.69 -2.14
N GLY A 32 -22.23 3.82 -2.41
CA GLY A 32 -22.74 2.86 -1.43
C GLY A 32 -21.70 1.78 -1.07
N LEU A 33 -21.65 1.38 0.20
CA LEU A 33 -20.75 0.34 0.71
C LEU A 33 -21.29 -0.38 1.97
N SER A 34 -20.68 -1.51 2.32
CA SER A 34 -21.08 -2.37 3.45
C SER A 34 -20.76 -1.82 4.84
N TRP A 35 -19.66 -1.08 4.98
CA TRP A 35 -19.03 -0.79 6.27
C TRP A 35 -19.46 0.56 6.87
N ASN A 36 -19.71 0.59 8.17
CA ASN A 36 -19.96 1.85 8.91
C ASN A 36 -18.68 2.39 9.55
N GLU A 37 -17.63 2.58 8.76
CA GLU A 37 -16.30 2.91 9.25
C GLU A 37 -15.62 3.95 8.36
N PRO A 38 -14.67 4.75 8.90
CA PRO A 38 -13.83 5.62 8.08
C PRO A 38 -13.02 4.82 7.06
N MET A 39 -13.01 5.29 5.81
CA MET A 39 -12.34 4.63 4.70
C MET A 39 -11.19 5.51 4.19
N LEU A 40 -9.98 4.98 4.04
CA LEU A 40 -8.82 5.71 3.52
C LEU A 40 -8.54 5.32 2.07
N CYS A 41 -8.14 6.28 1.23
CA CYS A 41 -7.66 6.00 -0.12
C CYS A 41 -6.24 5.40 -0.05
N VAL A 42 -6.08 4.17 -0.54
CA VAL A 42 -4.79 3.45 -0.55
C VAL A 42 -4.20 3.27 -1.94
N LEU A 43 -4.98 3.50 -2.99
CA LEU A 43 -4.48 3.55 -4.37
C LEU A 43 -5.26 4.58 -5.16
N ASP A 44 -4.52 5.46 -5.83
CA ASP A 44 -5.06 6.52 -6.66
C ASP A 44 -4.34 6.54 -8.02
N SER A 45 -5.07 6.29 -9.10
CA SER A 45 -4.47 6.32 -10.44
C SER A 45 -4.09 7.72 -10.92
N ASP A 46 -4.57 8.77 -10.25
CA ASP A 46 -4.25 10.17 -10.55
C ASP A 46 -2.96 10.65 -9.88
N GLU A 47 -2.24 9.79 -9.16
CA GLU A 47 -0.93 10.12 -8.60
C GLU A 47 0.12 10.41 -9.69
N GLY A 48 1.03 11.34 -9.41
CA GLY A 48 2.11 11.71 -10.34
C GLY A 48 3.01 10.55 -10.75
N ARG A 49 3.22 9.55 -9.88
CA ARG A 49 3.99 8.34 -10.21
C ARG A 49 3.35 7.47 -11.31
N PHE A 50 2.05 7.63 -11.54
CA PHE A 50 1.31 6.97 -12.62
C PHE A 50 1.06 7.92 -13.81
N GLY A 51 1.64 9.12 -13.80
CA GLY A 51 1.43 10.15 -14.80
C GLY A 51 0.11 10.91 -14.65
N GLY A 52 -0.52 10.85 -13.48
CA GLY A 52 -1.73 11.59 -13.17
C GLY A 52 -1.49 13.04 -12.74
N HIS A 53 -2.56 13.72 -12.33
CA HIS A 53 -2.57 15.15 -12.02
C HIS A 53 -2.47 15.51 -10.52
N CYS A 54 -2.29 14.52 -9.64
CA CYS A 54 -2.20 14.68 -8.18
C CYS A 54 -3.41 15.40 -7.55
N ARG A 55 -4.63 15.19 -8.08
CA ARG A 55 -5.82 15.93 -7.59
C ARG A 55 -6.43 15.35 -6.30
N LEU A 56 -5.96 14.19 -5.86
CA LEU A 56 -6.55 13.42 -4.76
C LEU A 56 -5.62 13.24 -3.56
N GLU A 57 -4.50 13.96 -3.51
CA GLU A 57 -3.50 13.88 -2.41
C GLU A 57 -4.15 14.03 -1.02
N HIS A 58 -5.18 14.87 -0.88
CA HIS A 58 -5.88 15.05 0.39
C HIS A 58 -6.52 13.74 0.92
N GLY A 59 -7.08 12.91 0.04
CA GLY A 59 -7.77 11.67 0.41
C GLY A 59 -6.83 10.54 0.84
N HIS A 60 -5.51 10.71 0.67
CA HIS A 60 -4.50 9.75 1.12
C HIS A 60 -4.22 9.88 2.62
N ALA A 61 -4.36 11.09 3.17
CA ALA A 61 -4.10 11.39 4.57
C ALA A 61 -5.38 11.58 5.40
N ASN A 62 -6.54 11.70 4.76
CA ASN A 62 -7.81 11.98 5.44
C ASN A 62 -8.85 10.94 5.05
N ALA A 63 -9.30 10.16 6.03
CA ALA A 63 -10.31 9.15 5.80
C ALA A 63 -11.69 9.77 5.48
N PHE A 64 -12.40 9.14 4.55
CA PHE A 64 -13.78 9.45 4.23
C PHE A 64 -14.70 8.90 5.33
N ALA A 65 -15.46 9.79 5.96
CA ALA A 65 -16.43 9.40 6.99
C ALA A 65 -17.60 8.60 6.39
N PRO A 66 -18.12 7.58 7.10
CA PRO A 66 -19.29 6.84 6.66
C PRO A 66 -20.56 7.69 6.74
N LEU A 67 -21.48 7.45 5.82
CA LEU A 67 -22.76 8.13 5.67
C LEU A 67 -23.90 7.11 5.58
N HIS A 68 -25.13 7.61 5.50
CA HIS A 68 -26.31 6.78 5.27
C HIS A 68 -26.23 6.02 3.93
N GLY A 69 -26.86 4.86 3.86
CA GLY A 69 -26.85 4.00 2.68
C GLY A 69 -27.44 4.62 1.40
N VAL A 70 -26.87 4.25 0.25
CA VAL A 70 -27.38 4.54 -1.10
C VAL A 70 -27.28 3.29 -1.97
N ASP A 71 -28.00 3.25 -3.09
CA ASP A 71 -27.92 2.19 -4.10
C ASP A 71 -28.04 0.75 -3.56
N GLY A 72 -28.88 0.55 -2.54
CA GLY A 72 -29.11 -0.76 -1.91
C GLY A 72 -27.98 -1.23 -0.99
N ARG A 73 -27.08 -0.34 -0.59
CA ARG A 73 -26.02 -0.59 0.40
C ARG A 73 -26.37 0.09 1.73
N PRO A 74 -25.96 -0.47 2.88
CA PRO A 74 -26.34 0.05 4.21
C PRO A 74 -25.66 1.37 4.56
N HIS A 75 -24.47 1.64 4.01
CA HIS A 75 -23.67 2.83 4.26
C HIS A 75 -23.17 3.41 2.94
N SER A 76 -22.49 4.56 3.00
CA SER A 76 -21.82 5.15 1.84
C SER A 76 -20.67 6.06 2.24
N VAL A 77 -19.86 6.48 1.27
CA VAL A 77 -18.86 7.55 1.38
C VAL A 77 -19.10 8.60 0.30
N LYS A 78 -18.72 9.85 0.57
CA LYS A 78 -18.68 10.92 -0.43
C LYS A 78 -17.24 11.18 -0.84
N MET A 79 -17.00 11.26 -2.15
CA MET A 79 -15.65 11.40 -2.70
C MET A 79 -15.65 12.30 -3.93
N TYR A 80 -14.49 12.89 -4.19
CA TYR A 80 -14.20 13.54 -5.46
C TYR A 80 -13.74 12.49 -6.47
N LEU A 81 -14.39 12.41 -7.63
CA LEU A 81 -14.10 11.49 -8.72
C LEU A 81 -13.67 12.25 -9.96
N PRO A 82 -12.37 12.52 -10.15
CA PRO A 82 -11.88 13.12 -11.38
C PRO A 82 -12.19 12.25 -12.62
N SER A 83 -12.31 12.89 -13.79
CA SER A 83 -12.50 12.13 -15.04
C SER A 83 -11.32 11.20 -15.33
N ARG A 84 -11.64 9.97 -15.78
CA ARG A 84 -10.67 8.94 -16.19
C ARG A 84 -9.72 8.50 -15.08
N THR A 85 -10.21 8.38 -13.85
CA THR A 85 -9.41 7.92 -12.70
C THR A 85 -10.03 6.71 -12.00
N MET A 86 -9.23 6.10 -11.14
CA MET A 86 -9.61 5.03 -10.24
C MET A 86 -9.07 5.29 -8.84
N GLN A 87 -9.89 5.00 -7.82
CA GLN A 87 -9.52 5.04 -6.41
C GLN A 87 -9.85 3.68 -5.76
N VAL A 88 -8.99 3.22 -4.86
CA VAL A 88 -9.25 2.07 -3.98
C VAL A 88 -9.23 2.54 -2.54
N LEU A 89 -10.31 2.24 -1.83
CA LEU A 89 -10.48 2.56 -0.43
C LEU A 89 -10.46 1.30 0.43
N VAL A 90 -9.97 1.43 1.66
CA VAL A 90 -10.00 0.38 2.69
C VAL A 90 -10.37 1.01 4.03
N LYS A 91 -10.87 0.23 4.98
CA LYS A 91 -11.10 0.71 6.35
C LYS A 91 -9.81 1.27 6.94
N GLU A 92 -9.84 2.49 7.47
CA GLU A 92 -8.67 3.18 8.01
C GLU A 92 -7.93 2.35 9.07
N LYS A 93 -8.66 1.65 9.94
CA LYS A 93 -8.07 0.76 10.95
C LYS A 93 -7.18 -0.36 10.38
N LEU A 94 -7.39 -0.76 9.13
CA LEU A 94 -6.58 -1.81 8.49
C LEU A 94 -5.26 -1.28 7.94
N VAL A 95 -5.06 0.04 7.92
CA VAL A 95 -3.83 0.68 7.42
C VAL A 95 -2.95 1.24 8.52
N GLN A 96 -3.43 1.30 9.77
CA GLN A 96 -2.73 1.94 10.90
C GLN A 96 -1.37 1.31 11.21
N ASP A 97 -1.18 0.04 10.86
CA ASP A 97 0.08 -0.67 11.02
C ASP A 97 1.07 -0.46 9.86
N GLY A 98 0.65 0.29 8.83
CA GLY A 98 1.40 0.58 7.62
C GLY A 98 1.82 -0.68 6.86
N VAL A 99 3.02 -0.66 6.30
CA VAL A 99 3.62 -1.81 5.61
C VAL A 99 4.67 -2.47 6.51
N LYS A 100 4.52 -3.79 6.72
CA LYS A 100 5.55 -4.64 7.33
C LYS A 100 6.08 -5.60 6.28
N VAL A 101 7.37 -5.54 5.98
CA VAL A 101 8.01 -6.47 5.06
C VAL A 101 9.07 -7.28 5.80
N TYR A 102 8.84 -8.58 5.88
CA TYR A 102 9.74 -9.55 6.47
C TYR A 102 10.67 -10.10 5.40
N VAL A 103 11.97 -10.20 5.71
CA VAL A 103 12.90 -10.95 4.88
C VAL A 103 12.74 -12.43 5.22
N GLY A 104 12.35 -13.25 4.25
CA GLY A 104 12.23 -14.71 4.44
C GLY A 104 13.59 -15.37 4.63
N GLU A 105 13.64 -16.41 5.46
CA GLU A 105 14.86 -17.19 5.68
C GLU A 105 15.32 -17.90 4.40
N ASP A 106 14.38 -18.30 3.55
CA ASP A 106 14.65 -18.91 2.24
C ASP A 106 15.34 -17.93 1.28
N PHE A 107 14.91 -16.67 1.27
CA PHE A 107 15.56 -15.59 0.52
C PHE A 107 16.98 -15.32 1.03
N LEU A 108 17.19 -15.28 2.35
CA LEU A 108 18.52 -15.13 2.95
C LEU A 108 19.43 -16.30 2.59
N ALA A 109 18.95 -17.53 2.75
CA ALA A 109 19.70 -18.73 2.43
C ALA A 109 20.11 -18.76 0.96
N GLY A 110 19.24 -18.28 0.05
CA GLY A 110 19.54 -18.11 -1.37
C GLY A 110 20.71 -17.16 -1.66
N HIS A 111 20.98 -16.22 -0.76
CA HIS A 111 22.13 -15.30 -0.82
C HIS A 111 23.31 -15.73 0.07
N GLY A 112 23.27 -16.94 0.64
CA GLY A 112 24.33 -17.46 1.51
C GLY A 112 24.37 -16.83 2.91
N LEU A 113 23.33 -16.08 3.29
CA LEU A 113 23.22 -15.40 4.58
C LEU A 113 22.48 -16.28 5.60
N LYS A 114 22.91 -16.23 6.86
CA LYS A 114 22.37 -17.04 7.96
C LYS A 114 21.60 -16.23 9.01
N SER A 115 21.63 -14.90 8.92
CA SER A 115 20.95 -14.01 9.85
C SER A 115 20.67 -12.68 9.19
N PHE A 116 19.79 -11.89 9.81
CA PHE A 116 19.49 -10.51 9.40
C PHE A 116 20.58 -9.49 9.81
N SER A 117 21.62 -9.92 10.53
CA SER A 117 22.66 -9.02 11.03
C SER A 117 23.48 -8.42 9.89
N GLY A 118 23.72 -7.11 9.94
CA GLY A 118 24.47 -6.38 8.91
C GLY A 118 23.67 -6.03 7.66
N LEU A 119 22.42 -6.49 7.54
CA LEU A 119 21.56 -6.07 6.45
C LEU A 119 21.23 -4.59 6.55
N THR A 120 21.16 -3.94 5.40
CA THR A 120 20.71 -2.55 5.28
C THR A 120 19.57 -2.43 4.27
N VAL A 121 18.75 -1.41 4.47
CA VAL A 121 17.63 -1.07 3.59
C VAL A 121 17.75 0.37 3.13
N GLN A 122 17.51 0.60 1.84
CA GLN A 122 17.37 1.94 1.26
C GLN A 122 15.98 2.09 0.69
N ARG A 123 15.14 2.92 1.32
CA ARG A 123 13.81 3.23 0.82
C ARG A 123 13.88 4.22 -0.35
N GLN A 124 13.06 3.98 -1.36
CA GLN A 124 12.86 4.89 -2.49
C GLN A 124 11.55 5.62 -2.28
N VAL A 125 11.62 6.95 -2.24
CA VAL A 125 10.46 7.84 -2.09
C VAL A 125 10.30 8.72 -3.32
N TRP A 126 9.09 9.22 -3.54
CA TRP A 126 8.84 10.27 -4.51
C TRP A 126 8.92 11.63 -3.82
N LYS A 127 9.84 12.50 -4.25
CA LYS A 127 10.02 13.84 -3.70
C LYS A 127 10.26 14.84 -4.82
N ASP A 128 9.53 15.94 -4.82
CA ASP A 128 9.66 17.03 -5.81
C ASP A 128 9.59 16.55 -7.27
N GLY A 129 8.68 15.62 -7.57
CA GLY A 129 8.49 15.08 -8.92
C GLY A 129 9.57 14.08 -9.38
N LYS A 130 10.44 13.63 -8.48
CA LYS A 130 11.52 12.68 -8.78
C LYS A 130 11.58 11.55 -7.76
N GLN A 131 12.07 10.40 -8.20
CA GLN A 131 12.42 9.31 -7.29
C GLN A 131 13.76 9.59 -6.62
N VAL A 132 13.79 9.46 -5.30
CA VAL A 132 14.98 9.67 -4.47
C VAL A 132 15.16 8.45 -3.57
N LEU A 133 16.37 7.89 -3.55
CA LEU A 133 16.75 6.89 -2.55
C LEU A 133 17.15 7.62 -1.26
N LEU A 134 16.51 7.25 -0.16
CA LEU A 134 16.89 7.67 1.17
C LEU A 134 18.22 6.98 1.57
N PRO A 135 18.97 7.56 2.53
CA PRO A 135 20.17 6.91 3.06
C PRO A 135 19.90 5.48 3.55
N ALA A 136 20.90 4.61 3.44
CA ALA A 136 20.79 3.26 3.98
C ALA A 136 20.62 3.30 5.49
N GLU A 137 19.65 2.54 5.98
CA GLU A 137 19.43 2.30 7.40
C GLU A 137 19.61 0.81 7.71
N PRO A 138 20.14 0.43 8.89
CA PRO A 138 20.22 -0.97 9.27
C PRO A 138 18.83 -1.61 9.33
N LEU A 139 18.68 -2.82 8.77
CA LEU A 139 17.47 -3.60 8.96
C LEU A 139 17.43 -4.10 10.42
N PRO A 140 16.29 -4.01 11.12
CA PRO A 140 16.16 -4.55 12.47
C PRO A 140 16.51 -6.04 12.54
N ALA A 141 17.01 -6.49 13.70
CA ALA A 141 17.37 -7.90 13.91
C ALA A 141 16.18 -8.88 13.78
N THR A 142 14.96 -8.36 13.78
CA THR A 142 13.73 -9.12 13.48
C THR A 142 13.57 -9.45 12.00
N GLY A 143 14.43 -8.91 11.11
CA GLY A 143 14.30 -9.05 9.66
C GLY A 143 13.11 -8.30 9.07
N CYS A 144 12.48 -7.42 9.84
CA CYS A 144 11.24 -6.72 9.46
C CYS A 144 11.51 -5.25 9.20
N LEU A 145 11.32 -4.82 7.95
CA LEU A 145 11.13 -3.42 7.60
C LEU A 145 9.73 -2.99 8.02
N ARG A 146 9.60 -1.86 8.72
CA ARG A 146 8.32 -1.27 9.11
C ARG A 146 8.22 0.15 8.56
N ALA A 147 7.17 0.42 7.79
CA ALA A 147 6.82 1.74 7.30
C ALA A 147 5.40 2.07 7.77
N GLN A 148 5.27 2.60 8.99
CA GLN A 148 3.96 2.89 9.61
C GLN A 148 3.19 4.00 8.89
N ASP A 149 3.90 5.01 8.42
CA ASP A 149 3.29 6.20 7.79
C ASP A 149 3.17 6.08 6.26
N ASP A 150 3.45 4.90 5.69
CA ASP A 150 3.46 4.72 4.24
C ASP A 150 2.56 3.56 3.81
N CYS A 151 1.67 3.84 2.87
CA CYS A 151 0.75 2.84 2.32
C CYS A 151 1.40 2.00 1.21
N ASN A 152 2.57 2.41 0.72
CA ASN A 152 3.33 1.66 -0.25
C ASN A 152 4.82 1.87 -0.02
N VAL A 153 5.65 0.87 -0.25
CA VAL A 153 7.10 0.99 -0.03
C VAL A 153 7.83 0.41 -1.22
N ALA A 154 8.73 1.21 -1.78
CA ALA A 154 9.77 0.73 -2.69
C ALA A 154 11.11 0.76 -1.96
N PHE A 155 11.89 -0.30 -2.01
CA PHE A 155 13.18 -0.35 -1.31
C PHE A 155 14.19 -1.30 -1.94
N LYS A 156 15.47 -1.08 -1.63
CA LYS A 156 16.58 -1.98 -1.90
C LYS A 156 17.07 -2.60 -0.61
N LEU A 157 17.58 -3.82 -0.69
CA LEU A 157 18.29 -4.50 0.39
C LEU A 157 19.75 -4.68 0.00
N ALA A 158 20.64 -4.55 0.97
CA ALA A 158 22.04 -4.90 0.82
C ALA A 158 22.51 -5.71 2.02
N GLY A 159 23.45 -6.61 1.76
CA GLY A 159 24.08 -7.45 2.77
C GLY A 159 25.17 -6.73 3.57
N PRO A 160 25.85 -7.45 4.48
CA PRO A 160 26.84 -6.90 5.39
C PRO A 160 28.04 -6.24 4.69
N ASP A 161 28.38 -6.70 3.49
CA ASP A 161 29.50 -6.22 2.69
C ASP A 161 29.05 -5.20 1.62
N ALA A 162 27.84 -4.64 1.78
CA ALA A 162 27.18 -3.72 0.86
C ALA A 162 26.86 -4.31 -0.52
N GLU A 163 26.83 -5.63 -0.64
CA GLU A 163 26.37 -6.34 -1.82
C GLU A 163 24.84 -6.24 -1.96
N GLU A 164 24.35 -5.98 -3.16
CA GLU A 164 22.91 -5.82 -3.40
C GLU A 164 22.18 -7.18 -3.35
N LEU A 165 21.14 -7.27 -2.52
CA LEU A 165 20.24 -8.42 -2.42
C LEU A 165 18.99 -8.13 -3.28
N ALA A 166 19.15 -8.24 -4.60
CA ALA A 166 18.16 -7.74 -5.55
C ALA A 166 16.88 -8.60 -5.65
N CYS A 167 15.75 -7.93 -5.88
CA CYS A 167 14.54 -8.59 -6.36
C CYS A 167 14.72 -9.01 -7.82
N VAL A 168 14.93 -10.31 -8.09
CA VAL A 168 15.19 -10.81 -9.45
C VAL A 168 13.98 -10.61 -10.38
N ALA A 169 12.78 -10.52 -9.81
CA ALA A 169 11.55 -10.24 -10.55
C ALA A 169 11.41 -8.76 -10.99
N SER A 170 12.27 -7.86 -10.49
CA SER A 170 12.26 -6.44 -10.84
C SER A 170 13.47 -6.05 -11.69
N LYS A 171 13.24 -5.33 -12.79
CA LYS A 171 14.32 -4.88 -13.70
C LYS A 171 15.35 -3.96 -13.04
N ASP A 172 14.94 -3.23 -12.00
CA ASP A 172 15.77 -2.28 -11.24
C ASP A 172 16.18 -2.81 -9.86
N GLY A 173 15.88 -4.09 -9.58
CA GLY A 173 16.21 -4.77 -8.33
C GLY A 173 15.40 -4.36 -7.11
N LEU A 174 14.49 -3.37 -7.24
CA LEU A 174 13.69 -2.89 -6.11
C LEU A 174 12.56 -3.86 -5.73
N PHE A 175 12.38 -4.03 -4.43
CA PHE A 175 11.17 -4.59 -3.84
C PHE A 175 10.09 -3.53 -3.80
N ARG A 176 8.85 -3.91 -4.10
CA ARG A 176 7.70 -3.01 -4.10
C ARG A 176 6.50 -3.64 -3.44
N VAL A 177 5.96 -2.93 -2.46
CA VAL A 177 4.68 -3.22 -1.82
C VAL A 177 3.78 -2.02 -2.08
N PHE A 178 2.56 -2.25 -2.54
CA PHE A 178 1.65 -1.19 -2.95
C PHE A 178 0.48 -0.96 -1.99
N PHE A 179 0.33 -1.81 -0.99
CA PHE A 179 -0.76 -1.73 -0.01
C PHE A 179 -0.23 -1.96 1.40
N PRO A 180 -0.82 -1.32 2.42
CA PRO A 180 -0.60 -1.66 3.82
C PRO A 180 -0.82 -3.16 4.08
N GLY A 181 -0.16 -3.66 5.12
CA GLY A 181 -0.26 -5.05 5.53
C GLY A 181 1.11 -5.71 5.71
N GLU A 182 1.06 -7.01 5.89
CA GLU A 182 2.22 -7.84 6.16
C GLU A 182 2.62 -8.61 4.91
N TYR A 183 3.92 -8.62 4.62
CA TYR A 183 4.47 -9.21 3.42
C TYR A 183 5.78 -9.92 3.75
N THR A 184 6.10 -10.97 3.00
CA THR A 184 7.35 -11.70 3.15
C THR A 184 8.09 -11.75 1.82
N ILE A 185 9.39 -11.47 1.83
CA ILE A 185 10.28 -11.68 0.69
C ILE A 185 10.67 -13.15 0.66
N CYS A 186 10.31 -13.85 -0.41
CA CYS A 186 10.52 -15.28 -0.57
C CYS A 186 11.45 -15.59 -1.76
N GLY A 187 12.17 -16.70 -1.67
CA GLY A 187 12.96 -17.29 -2.75
C GLY A 187 13.90 -16.32 -3.45
N LEU A 188 13.63 -16.02 -4.73
CA LEU A 188 14.43 -15.11 -5.57
C LEU A 188 14.03 -13.62 -5.41
N GLY A 189 13.29 -13.28 -4.36
CA GLY A 189 12.85 -11.92 -4.07
C GLY A 189 11.38 -11.64 -4.40
N TYR A 190 10.55 -12.68 -4.50
CA TYR A 190 9.11 -12.53 -4.68
C TYR A 190 8.46 -12.00 -3.39
N ILE A 191 7.42 -11.18 -3.52
CA ILE A 191 6.66 -10.68 -2.37
C ILE A 191 5.41 -11.55 -2.16
N GLY A 192 5.42 -12.34 -1.09
CA GLY A 192 4.27 -13.06 -0.58
C GLY A 192 3.45 -12.19 0.38
N VAL A 193 2.12 -12.40 0.41
CA VAL A 193 1.23 -11.74 1.38
C VAL A 193 1.23 -12.54 2.68
N GLY A 194 1.33 -11.84 3.80
CA GLY A 194 1.36 -12.38 5.16
C GLY A 194 2.74 -12.35 5.80
N ALA A 195 2.76 -12.42 7.13
CA ALA A 195 3.97 -12.68 7.91
C ALA A 195 4.46 -14.12 7.74
N PRO A 196 5.77 -14.40 7.94
CA PRO A 196 6.30 -15.75 8.03
C PRO A 196 5.55 -16.59 9.07
N ALA A 197 5.31 -17.87 8.75
CA ALA A 197 4.56 -18.79 9.62
C ALA A 197 5.18 -18.99 11.01
N ASP A 198 6.47 -18.69 11.16
CA ASP A 198 7.27 -18.96 12.35
C ASP A 198 7.42 -17.75 13.30
N LEU A 199 6.81 -16.61 12.97
CA LEU A 199 6.81 -15.45 13.86
C LEU A 199 5.66 -15.53 14.89
N PRO A 200 5.89 -15.13 16.15
CA PRO A 200 4.81 -14.99 17.10
C PRO A 200 3.81 -13.95 16.55
N ALA A 201 2.54 -14.33 16.46
CA ALA A 201 1.46 -13.43 16.11
C ALA A 201 1.61 -12.14 16.93
N THR A 202 1.63 -10.99 16.26
CA THR A 202 1.65 -9.70 16.96
C THR A 202 0.44 -9.68 17.88
N ILE A 203 0.70 -9.66 19.19
CA ILE A 203 -0.33 -9.49 20.22
C ILE A 203 -1.02 -8.17 19.87
N PRO A 204 -2.35 -8.14 19.65
CA PRO A 204 -3.05 -6.88 19.47
C PRO A 204 -2.79 -6.02 20.70
N VAL A 205 -2.31 -4.80 20.49
CA VAL A 205 -2.19 -3.80 21.56
C VAL A 205 -3.59 -3.62 22.11
N GLY A 206 -3.84 -4.18 23.29
CA GLY A 206 -5.14 -4.17 23.93
C GLY A 206 -5.56 -2.75 24.26
N ASP A 207 -6.84 -2.48 24.06
CA ASP A 207 -7.55 -1.34 24.62
C ASP A 207 -7.23 -1.21 26.12
N SER A 208 -6.74 -0.04 26.50
CA SER A 208 -6.68 0.44 27.88
C SER A 208 -7.60 1.64 28.05
#